data_AF-A0A087SPD1-F1
#
_entry.id   AF-A0A087SPD1-F1
#
_cell.length_a   1.000
_cell.length_b   1.000
_cell.length_c   1.000
_cell.angle_alpha   90.00
_cell.angle_beta   90.00
_cell.angle_gamma   90.00
#
_symmetry.space_group_name_H-M   'P 1'
#
loop_
_entity.id
_entity.type
_entity.pdbx_description
1 polymer ?
#
loop_
_entity_poly.entity_id
_entity_poly.type
_entity_poly.pdbx_seq_one_letter_code
_entity_poly.pdbx_strand_id
1 'polypeptide(L)'
;MATVVAKNAVGSSWRKIMGTREWSRVPDAEKAYVRTTSTACLLSEPSSRVAVQLALLISNLARFDVPRPWDSLVGDLAASAGMDSPTSLESKLRSLRALKHCVRGLKDAEKAYVRTTSTACLLSEPSSRVAVQLALLISNLARFDVPRPWDSLVGDLAASAGMDSPTSLESKLRSLRALKHCVRGLKGKRFAIDTPNILMSLSDNAVTALTSQIDTDRGQLAAQLKALLPSMQAGTKSRVLLTRFTARVLIQPMYRPDFINLHAQGFGVLTSAYDRSQRYLPSLTAAQEALDGLLAPGQCSALVQAVVTKYIALSSEELEEWQADAEGFARQVDVETSPDADTPRPCGVALLECMLERETESVSSALVEAAGQLQTAPLTRETLLLREATYRALGECFSHVRTKVDFPNWYETELRGILQPTPNAGLDAHILQARALWLVGVCGEELGHEPWDEAFGLCAAHISSPDLVVALMAVSACTAMVAQALEESAFLSQAPERHRMRERLFLDGFGDFDEAPTASRCWTTGCACGAACCSTPPPCRPCSR
;
A
#
# COMPACT_ATOMS: atom_id res chain seq x y z
N MET A 1 -23.59 -0.19 -27.90
CA MET A 1 -23.87 1.20 -28.33
C MET A 1 -25.27 1.65 -27.91
N ALA A 2 -26.33 0.91 -28.24
CA ALA A 2 -27.72 1.22 -27.87
C ALA A 2 -27.92 1.57 -26.37
N THR A 3 -27.41 0.75 -25.45
CA THR A 3 -27.50 1.01 -23.99
C THR A 3 -26.84 2.32 -23.56
N VAL A 4 -25.73 2.71 -24.21
CA VAL A 4 -25.02 3.95 -23.91
C VAL A 4 -25.85 5.16 -24.37
N VAL A 5 -26.43 5.07 -25.56
CA VAL A 5 -27.34 6.10 -26.10
C VAL A 5 -28.57 6.24 -25.20
N ALA A 6 -29.20 5.12 -24.83
CA ALA A 6 -30.35 5.10 -23.92
C ALA A 6 -30.02 5.76 -22.57
N LYS A 7 -28.90 5.38 -21.93
CA LYS A 7 -28.43 5.98 -20.67
C LYS A 7 -28.25 7.49 -20.76
N ASN A 8 -27.68 7.98 -21.86
CA ASN A 8 -27.41 9.40 -22.07
C ASN A 8 -28.70 10.18 -22.41
N ALA A 9 -29.69 9.54 -23.03
CA ALA A 9 -30.99 10.15 -23.34
C ALA A 9 -31.87 10.37 -22.10
N VAL A 10 -31.65 9.64 -21.00
CA VAL A 10 -32.46 9.76 -19.77
C VAL A 10 -32.51 11.20 -19.27
N GLY A 11 -31.35 11.86 -19.13
CA GLY A 11 -31.28 13.20 -18.55
C GLY A 11 -31.96 14.30 -19.38
N SER A 12 -32.10 14.11 -20.70
CA SER A 12 -32.70 15.09 -21.60
C SER A 12 -34.18 14.84 -21.92
N SER A 13 -34.64 13.58 -21.80
CA SER A 13 -35.92 13.14 -22.35
C SER A 13 -36.84 12.46 -21.32
N TRP A 14 -36.31 11.91 -20.23
CA TRP A 14 -37.08 11.11 -19.27
C TRP A 14 -37.92 11.96 -18.32
N ARG A 15 -37.31 12.99 -17.71
CA ARG A 15 -38.01 13.97 -16.86
C ARG A 15 -37.25 15.29 -16.88
N LYS A 16 -37.92 16.40 -17.23
CA LYS A 16 -37.38 17.76 -17.17
C LYS A 16 -38.31 18.65 -16.35
N ILE A 17 -37.75 19.36 -15.38
CA ILE A 17 -38.48 20.29 -14.51
C ILE A 17 -38.21 21.71 -15.01
N MET A 18 -39.25 22.43 -15.42
CA MET A 18 -39.20 23.86 -15.76
C MET A 18 -40.15 24.63 -14.85
N GLY A 19 -39.61 25.32 -13.84
CA GLY A 19 -40.41 25.99 -12.82
C GLY A 19 -41.24 24.97 -12.03
N THR A 20 -42.56 25.10 -12.03
CA THR A 20 -43.50 24.18 -11.37
C THR A 20 -44.06 23.09 -12.29
N ARG A 21 -43.73 23.10 -13.58
CA ARG A 21 -44.23 22.13 -14.57
C ARG A 21 -43.20 21.05 -14.85
N GLU A 22 -43.62 19.80 -14.69
CA GLU A 22 -42.87 18.62 -15.13
C GLU A 22 -43.27 18.27 -16.57
N TRP A 23 -42.28 18.02 -17.42
CA TRP A 23 -42.51 17.54 -18.78
C TRP A 23 -41.60 16.36 -19.10
N SER A 24 -42.12 15.42 -19.88
CA SER A 24 -41.40 14.25 -20.37
C SER A 24 -41.62 14.10 -21.87
N ARG A 25 -40.56 13.75 -22.61
CA ARG A 25 -40.64 13.46 -24.06
C ARG A 25 -41.03 12.01 -24.34
N VAL A 26 -41.09 11.18 -23.30
CA VAL A 26 -41.36 9.74 -23.40
C VAL A 26 -42.75 9.44 -22.81
N PRO A 27 -43.66 8.80 -23.57
CA PRO A 27 -44.96 8.37 -23.07
C PRO A 27 -44.84 7.37 -21.90
N ASP A 28 -45.82 7.34 -21.00
CA ASP A 28 -45.73 6.51 -19.78
C ASP A 28 -45.73 5.01 -20.07
N ALA A 29 -46.40 4.57 -21.15
CA ALA A 29 -46.36 3.18 -21.61
C ALA A 29 -44.93 2.76 -22.04
N GLU A 30 -44.20 3.63 -22.74
CA GLU A 30 -42.81 3.39 -23.11
C GLU A 30 -41.91 3.39 -21.87
N LYS A 31 -42.17 4.29 -20.90
CA LYS A 31 -41.42 4.27 -19.64
C LYS A 31 -41.59 2.96 -18.89
N ALA A 32 -42.82 2.43 -18.82
CA ALA A 32 -43.09 1.14 -18.20
C ALA A 32 -42.33 0.01 -18.91
N TYR A 33 -42.38 -0.01 -20.25
CA TYR A 33 -41.66 -1.00 -21.06
C TYR A 33 -40.13 -0.95 -20.82
N VAL A 34 -39.53 0.25 -20.83
CA VAL A 34 -38.10 0.43 -20.61
C VAL A 34 -37.68 -0.01 -19.20
N ARG A 35 -38.48 0.27 -18.17
CA ARG A 35 -38.20 -0.19 -16.79
C ARG A 35 -38.12 -1.72 -16.74
N THR A 36 -39.17 -2.41 -17.19
CA THR A 36 -39.23 -3.88 -17.18
C THR A 36 -38.15 -4.51 -18.09
N THR A 37 -37.93 -3.95 -19.27
CA THR A 37 -36.96 -4.48 -20.23
C THR A 37 -35.53 -4.28 -19.73
N SER A 38 -35.21 -3.12 -19.14
CA SER A 38 -33.86 -2.85 -18.66
C SER A 38 -33.44 -3.77 -17.51
N THR A 39 -34.34 -4.11 -16.59
CA THR A 39 -34.07 -5.07 -15.51
C THR A 39 -33.98 -6.50 -16.04
N ALA A 40 -34.87 -6.92 -16.94
CA ALA A 40 -34.79 -8.24 -17.57
C ALA A 40 -33.49 -8.43 -18.37
N CYS A 41 -33.11 -7.43 -19.17
CA CYS A 41 -31.83 -7.42 -19.89
C CYS A 41 -30.65 -7.45 -18.93
N LEU A 42 -30.67 -6.68 -17.83
CA LEU A 42 -29.56 -6.70 -16.86
C LEU A 42 -29.30 -8.12 -16.32
N LEU A 43 -30.35 -8.89 -16.04
CA LEU A 43 -30.23 -10.23 -15.45
C LEU A 43 -29.78 -11.29 -16.45
N SER A 44 -30.13 -11.14 -17.72
CA SER A 44 -29.86 -12.10 -18.81
C SER A 44 -28.65 -11.73 -19.70
N GLU A 45 -28.10 -10.52 -19.57
CA GLU A 45 -27.06 -10.01 -20.46
C GLU A 45 -25.73 -10.79 -20.35
N PRO A 46 -25.24 -11.43 -21.44
CA PRO A 46 -24.00 -12.18 -21.42
C PRO A 46 -22.77 -11.26 -21.30
N SER A 47 -22.82 -10.05 -21.86
CA SER A 47 -21.66 -9.15 -21.86
C SER A 47 -21.57 -8.33 -20.56
N SER A 48 -20.47 -8.51 -19.82
CA SER A 48 -20.18 -7.72 -18.62
C SER A 48 -20.14 -6.20 -18.88
N ARG A 49 -19.66 -5.78 -20.06
CA ARG A 49 -19.59 -4.36 -20.46
C ARG A 49 -20.97 -3.76 -20.68
N VAL A 50 -21.88 -4.51 -21.32
CA VAL A 50 -23.26 -4.07 -21.55
C VAL A 50 -24.05 -4.04 -20.25
N ALA A 51 -23.88 -5.06 -19.40
CA ALA A 51 -24.49 -5.13 -18.08
C ALA A 51 -24.13 -3.93 -17.19
N VAL A 52 -22.88 -3.44 -17.23
CA VAL A 52 -22.48 -2.21 -16.52
C VAL A 52 -23.24 -0.99 -17.05
N GLN A 53 -23.39 -0.86 -18.37
CA GLN A 53 -24.15 0.26 -18.94
C GLN A 53 -25.65 0.15 -18.63
N LEU A 54 -26.21 -1.06 -18.56
CA LEU A 54 -27.59 -1.30 -18.12
C LEU A 54 -27.78 -0.91 -16.66
N ALA A 55 -26.84 -1.26 -15.78
CA ALA A 55 -26.88 -0.84 -14.38
C ALA A 55 -26.83 0.69 -14.21
N LEU A 56 -26.05 1.38 -15.04
CA LEU A 56 -26.01 2.86 -15.04
C LEU A 56 -27.27 3.48 -15.63
N LEU A 57 -27.87 2.87 -16.65
CA LEU A 57 -29.19 3.26 -17.17
C LEU A 57 -30.24 3.15 -16.06
N ILE A 58 -30.35 1.99 -15.41
CA ILE A 58 -31.28 1.77 -14.30
C ILE A 58 -31.04 2.77 -13.16
N SER A 59 -29.79 3.06 -12.81
CA SER A 59 -29.46 4.10 -11.82
C SER A 59 -29.98 5.49 -12.21
N ASN A 60 -29.85 5.89 -13.47
CA ASN A 60 -30.35 7.17 -13.95
C ASN A 60 -31.87 7.26 -13.93
N LEU A 61 -32.55 6.15 -14.28
CA LEU A 61 -34.01 6.04 -14.22
C LEU A 61 -34.53 6.07 -12.77
N ALA A 62 -33.86 5.31 -11.88
CA ALA A 62 -34.24 5.17 -10.49
C ALA A 62 -34.27 6.50 -9.73
N ARG A 63 -33.39 7.45 -10.07
CA ARG A 63 -33.35 8.79 -9.47
C ARG A 63 -34.66 9.57 -9.61
N PHE A 64 -35.45 9.30 -10.65
CA PHE A 64 -36.70 9.98 -10.91
C PHE A 64 -37.91 9.14 -10.49
N ASP A 65 -37.82 7.82 -10.68
CA ASP A 65 -38.97 6.94 -10.64
C ASP A 65 -39.03 6.07 -9.38
N VAL A 66 -38.04 6.10 -8.49
CA VAL A 66 -38.09 5.38 -7.20
C VAL A 66 -38.49 6.33 -6.07
N PRO A 67 -39.44 5.94 -5.19
CA PRO A 67 -40.20 4.69 -5.18
C PRO A 67 -41.42 4.70 -6.10
N ARG A 68 -41.78 5.82 -6.72
CA ARG A 68 -42.91 5.86 -7.66
C ARG A 68 -42.53 6.59 -8.94
N PRO A 69 -42.90 6.05 -10.11
CA PRO A 69 -43.76 4.87 -10.35
C PRO A 69 -43.06 3.49 -10.33
N TRP A 70 -41.81 3.36 -9.87
CA TRP A 70 -41.01 2.13 -9.89
C TRP A 70 -40.70 1.60 -8.48
N ASP A 71 -41.73 1.15 -7.79
CA ASP A 71 -41.71 0.65 -6.40
C ASP A 71 -41.02 -0.72 -6.26
N SER A 72 -41.14 -1.58 -7.27
CA SER A 72 -40.57 -2.93 -7.22
C SER A 72 -39.06 -2.99 -7.36
N LEU A 73 -38.40 -1.97 -7.95
CA LEU A 73 -37.00 -2.06 -8.39
C LEU A 73 -36.03 -2.55 -7.30
N VAL A 74 -36.14 -1.96 -6.11
CA VAL A 74 -35.23 -2.26 -5.00
C VAL A 74 -35.49 -3.66 -4.46
N GLY A 75 -36.78 -4.05 -4.35
CA GLY A 75 -37.19 -5.40 -3.97
C GLY A 75 -36.69 -6.44 -4.97
N ASP A 76 -36.90 -6.21 -6.27
CA ASP A 76 -36.54 -7.12 -7.36
C ASP A 76 -35.03 -7.37 -7.44
N LEU A 77 -34.22 -6.30 -7.33
CA LEU A 77 -32.75 -6.43 -7.36
C LEU A 77 -32.20 -7.06 -6.08
N ALA A 78 -32.80 -6.75 -4.91
CA ALA A 78 -32.40 -7.34 -3.64
C ALA A 78 -32.75 -8.84 -3.60
N ALA A 79 -33.96 -9.20 -4.03
CA ALA A 79 -34.39 -10.59 -4.16
C ALA A 79 -33.50 -11.35 -5.14
N SER A 80 -33.21 -10.77 -6.32
CA SER A 80 -32.32 -11.38 -7.32
C SER A 80 -30.88 -11.57 -6.86
N ALA A 81 -30.44 -10.78 -5.86
CA ALA A 81 -29.12 -10.88 -5.25
C ALA A 81 -29.08 -11.80 -4.02
N GLY A 82 -30.24 -12.24 -3.51
CA GLY A 82 -30.37 -13.06 -2.32
C GLY A 82 -29.80 -14.47 -2.49
N MET A 83 -29.54 -15.11 -1.35
CA MET A 83 -29.01 -16.48 -1.32
C MET A 83 -29.95 -17.48 -1.99
N ASP A 84 -31.24 -17.42 -1.65
CA ASP A 84 -32.29 -18.35 -2.12
C ASP A 84 -32.76 -18.07 -3.55
N SER A 85 -32.20 -17.06 -4.20
CA SER A 85 -32.56 -16.74 -5.58
C SER A 85 -32.05 -17.81 -6.54
N PRO A 86 -32.90 -18.32 -7.47
CA PRO A 86 -32.51 -19.29 -8.50
C PRO A 86 -31.62 -18.68 -9.61
N THR A 87 -31.23 -17.40 -9.47
CA THR A 87 -30.45 -16.66 -10.46
C THR A 87 -28.98 -17.07 -10.47
N SER A 88 -28.35 -16.96 -11.64
CA SER A 88 -26.91 -17.23 -11.79
C SER A 88 -26.06 -16.34 -10.90
N LEU A 89 -24.85 -16.80 -10.55
CA LEU A 89 -23.87 -16.00 -9.81
C LEU A 89 -23.62 -14.63 -10.47
N GLU A 90 -23.56 -14.60 -11.80
CA GLU A 90 -23.34 -13.36 -12.54
C GLU A 90 -24.52 -12.40 -12.40
N SER A 91 -25.75 -12.90 -12.46
CA SER A 91 -26.96 -12.12 -12.23
C SER A 91 -26.98 -11.55 -10.80
N LYS A 92 -26.60 -12.34 -9.78
CA LYS A 92 -26.45 -11.85 -8.40
C LYS A 92 -25.46 -10.69 -8.31
N LEU A 93 -24.28 -10.83 -8.92
CA LEU A 93 -23.25 -9.77 -8.94
C LEU A 93 -23.70 -8.52 -9.72
N ARG A 94 -24.45 -8.68 -10.81
CA ARG A 94 -25.02 -7.57 -11.60
C ARG A 94 -26.07 -6.80 -10.79
N SER A 95 -26.96 -7.50 -10.09
CA SER A 95 -27.98 -6.90 -9.22
C SER A 95 -27.35 -6.08 -8.09
N LEU A 96 -26.32 -6.61 -7.42
CA LEU A 96 -25.60 -5.87 -6.37
C LEU A 96 -24.89 -4.62 -6.89
N ARG A 97 -24.29 -4.68 -8.08
CA ARG A 97 -23.68 -3.50 -8.71
C ARG A 97 -24.73 -2.46 -9.10
N ALA A 98 -25.86 -2.88 -9.65
CA ALA A 98 -26.97 -2.00 -9.97
C ALA A 98 -27.50 -1.30 -8.70
N LEU A 99 -27.79 -2.07 -7.63
CA LEU A 99 -28.17 -1.52 -6.33
C LEU A 99 -27.16 -0.49 -5.83
N LYS A 100 -25.87 -0.80 -5.88
CA LYS A 100 -24.79 0.13 -5.50
C LYS A 100 -24.84 1.44 -6.28
N HIS A 101 -25.11 1.41 -7.58
CA HIS A 101 -25.27 2.62 -8.39
C HIS A 101 -26.58 3.36 -8.10
N CYS A 102 -27.65 2.65 -7.71
CA CYS A 102 -28.93 3.25 -7.37
C CYS A 102 -28.94 3.96 -6.02
N VAL A 103 -28.10 3.58 -5.05
CA VAL A 103 -28.07 4.13 -3.66
C VAL A 103 -28.26 5.65 -3.57
N ARG A 104 -27.60 6.42 -4.46
CA ARG A 104 -27.68 7.89 -4.45
C ARG A 104 -29.06 8.46 -4.78
N GLY A 105 -29.88 7.73 -5.51
CA GLY A 105 -31.22 8.15 -5.93
C GLY A 105 -32.37 7.54 -5.13
N LEU A 106 -32.07 6.68 -4.15
CA LEU A 106 -33.07 6.04 -3.29
C LEU A 106 -33.50 6.99 -2.16
N LYS A 107 -34.75 6.89 -1.70
CA LYS A 107 -35.21 7.59 -0.49
C LYS A 107 -34.87 6.75 0.74
N ASP A 108 -35.09 7.33 1.92
CA ASP A 108 -34.63 6.74 3.19
C ASP A 108 -35.29 5.40 3.52
N ALA A 109 -36.56 5.21 3.14
CA ALA A 109 -37.26 3.94 3.33
C ALA A 109 -36.63 2.81 2.50
N GLU A 110 -36.28 3.07 1.23
CA GLU A 110 -35.64 2.05 0.38
C GLU A 110 -34.19 1.80 0.82
N LYS A 111 -33.46 2.85 1.23
CA LYS A 111 -32.13 2.67 1.83
C LYS A 111 -32.21 1.80 3.08
N ALA A 112 -33.18 2.01 3.97
CA ALA A 112 -33.40 1.18 5.16
C ALA A 112 -33.60 -0.30 4.81
N TYR A 113 -34.42 -0.58 3.80
CA TYR A 113 -34.61 -1.96 3.31
C TYR A 113 -33.31 -2.58 2.78
N VAL A 114 -32.52 -1.84 1.98
CA VAL A 114 -31.24 -2.34 1.45
C VAL A 114 -30.22 -2.54 2.58
N ARG A 115 -30.18 -1.66 3.59
CA ARG A 115 -29.31 -1.81 4.77
C ARG A 115 -29.54 -3.15 5.46
N THR A 116 -30.77 -3.40 5.90
CA THR A 116 -31.16 -4.63 6.60
C THR A 116 -30.90 -5.88 5.75
N THR A 117 -31.28 -5.84 4.47
CA THR A 117 -31.14 -7.01 3.59
C THR A 117 -29.66 -7.31 3.31
N SER A 118 -28.84 -6.29 3.05
CA SER A 118 -27.42 -6.49 2.70
C SER A 118 -26.58 -6.97 3.88
N THR A 119 -26.84 -6.51 5.11
CA THR A 119 -26.13 -7.00 6.30
C THR A 119 -26.54 -8.43 6.66
N ALA A 120 -27.83 -8.77 6.56
CA ALA A 120 -28.30 -10.14 6.77
C ALA A 120 -27.68 -11.13 5.77
N CYS A 121 -27.62 -10.75 4.49
CA CYS A 121 -27.01 -11.58 3.45
C CYS A 121 -25.49 -11.69 3.64
N LEU A 122 -24.79 -10.63 4.09
CA LEU A 122 -23.33 -10.63 4.20
C LEU A 122 -22.79 -11.77 5.08
N LEU A 123 -23.45 -12.05 6.20
CA LEU A 123 -22.96 -13.03 7.18
C LEU A 123 -23.19 -14.48 6.72
N SER A 124 -24.23 -14.70 5.93
CA SER A 124 -24.70 -16.01 5.51
C SER A 124 -24.28 -16.38 4.08
N GLU A 125 -23.81 -15.42 3.28
CA GLU A 125 -23.51 -15.60 1.86
C GLU A 125 -22.40 -16.64 1.57
N PRO A 126 -22.70 -17.75 0.87
CA PRO A 126 -21.71 -18.78 0.56
C PRO A 126 -20.63 -18.30 -0.43
N SER A 127 -20.97 -17.42 -1.38
CA SER A 127 -20.02 -16.97 -2.40
C SER A 127 -19.17 -15.79 -1.93
N SER A 128 -17.85 -16.00 -1.87
CA SER A 128 -16.87 -14.94 -1.54
C SER A 128 -16.98 -13.72 -2.47
N ARG A 129 -17.31 -13.93 -3.75
CA ARG A 129 -17.46 -12.85 -4.74
C ARG A 129 -18.68 -11.98 -4.46
N VAL A 130 -19.79 -12.60 -4.04
CA VAL A 130 -21.04 -11.90 -3.68
C VAL A 130 -20.85 -11.16 -2.35
N ALA A 131 -20.22 -11.80 -1.37
CA ALA A 131 -19.89 -11.18 -0.09
C ALA A 131 -19.02 -9.91 -0.24
N VAL A 132 -18.06 -9.90 -1.18
CA VAL A 132 -17.28 -8.69 -1.48
C VAL A 132 -18.17 -7.59 -2.08
N GLN A 133 -19.10 -7.91 -2.98
CA GLN A 133 -20.01 -6.89 -3.53
C GLN A 133 -21.00 -6.37 -2.48
N LEU A 134 -21.48 -7.23 -1.57
CA LEU A 134 -22.29 -6.82 -0.41
C LEU A 134 -21.50 -5.87 0.51
N ALA A 135 -20.25 -6.20 0.83
CA ALA A 135 -19.36 -5.32 1.59
C ALA A 135 -19.15 -3.94 0.92
N LEU A 136 -19.02 -3.91 -0.41
CA LEU A 136 -18.90 -2.67 -1.17
C LEU A 136 -20.21 -1.87 -1.25
N LEU A 137 -21.37 -2.54 -1.26
CA LEU A 137 -22.69 -1.92 -1.19
C LEU A 137 -22.92 -1.30 0.19
N ILE A 138 -22.65 -2.05 1.26
CA ILE A 138 -22.70 -1.59 2.66
C ILE A 138 -21.77 -0.40 2.86
N SER A 139 -20.52 -0.47 2.39
CA SER A 139 -19.59 0.66 2.43
C SER A 139 -20.12 1.89 1.67
N ASN A 140 -20.81 1.70 0.54
CA ASN A 140 -21.36 2.80 -0.23
C ASN A 140 -22.55 3.46 0.50
N LEU A 141 -23.42 2.67 1.14
CA LEU A 141 -24.51 3.16 1.99
C LEU A 141 -23.97 3.87 3.24
N ALA A 142 -22.97 3.27 3.91
CA ALA A 142 -22.32 3.82 5.09
C ALA A 142 -21.73 5.22 4.84
N ARG A 143 -21.23 5.49 3.63
CA ARG A 143 -20.73 6.83 3.26
C ARG A 143 -21.80 7.90 3.35
N PHE A 144 -23.07 7.59 3.20
CA PHE A 144 -24.17 8.54 3.36
C PHE A 144 -24.73 8.45 4.78
N ASP A 145 -24.96 7.24 5.27
CA ASP A 145 -25.79 6.97 6.43
C ASP A 145 -25.02 6.80 7.77
N VAL A 146 -23.68 6.85 7.80
CA VAL A 146 -22.89 6.82 9.05
C VAL A 146 -22.36 8.23 9.37
N PRO A 147 -22.50 8.73 10.60
CA PRO A 147 -22.96 8.01 11.79
C PRO A 147 -24.48 7.96 11.94
N ARG A 148 -25.27 8.71 11.17
CA ARG A 148 -26.73 8.62 11.19
C ARG A 148 -27.30 8.58 9.77
N PRO A 149 -28.36 7.79 9.52
CA PRO A 149 -29.14 6.98 10.48
C PRO A 149 -28.62 5.55 10.76
N TRP A 150 -27.34 5.24 10.49
CA TRP A 150 -26.76 3.89 10.63
C TRP A 150 -25.60 3.83 11.62
N ASP A 151 -25.84 4.29 12.84
CA ASP A 151 -24.88 4.39 13.95
C ASP A 151 -24.33 3.05 14.44
N SER A 152 -25.14 1.99 14.39
CA SER A 152 -24.72 0.66 14.87
C SER A 152 -23.74 -0.07 13.93
N LEU A 153 -23.66 0.32 12.64
CA LEU A 153 -22.98 -0.48 11.60
C LEU A 153 -21.55 -0.89 11.97
N VAL A 154 -20.76 0.06 12.48
CA VAL A 154 -19.35 -0.18 12.81
C VAL A 154 -19.23 -1.13 14.00
N GLY A 155 -20.10 -0.96 15.00
CA GLY A 155 -20.18 -1.84 16.16
C GLY A 155 -20.63 -3.26 15.78
N ASP A 156 -21.68 -3.39 14.97
CA ASP A 156 -22.25 -4.67 14.54
C ASP A 156 -21.25 -5.50 13.73
N LEU A 157 -20.54 -4.86 12.79
CA LEU A 157 -19.51 -5.51 11.99
C LEU A 157 -18.29 -5.92 12.83
N ALA A 158 -17.90 -5.10 13.80
CA ALA A 158 -16.77 -5.42 14.66
C ALA A 158 -17.10 -6.53 15.67
N ALA A 159 -18.29 -6.50 16.26
CA ALA A 159 -18.80 -7.58 17.10
C ALA A 159 -18.88 -8.90 16.32
N SER A 160 -19.33 -8.85 15.06
CA SER A 160 -19.36 -10.04 14.18
C SER A 160 -17.96 -10.51 13.74
N ALA A 161 -16.97 -9.61 13.68
CA ALA A 161 -15.60 -9.95 13.31
C ALA A 161 -14.73 -10.41 14.50
N GLY A 162 -15.17 -10.17 15.74
CA GLY A 162 -14.43 -10.52 16.96
C GLY A 162 -14.17 -12.02 17.10
N MET A 163 -13.04 -12.39 17.71
CA MET A 163 -12.69 -13.81 17.91
C MET A 163 -13.70 -14.54 18.81
N ASP A 164 -14.28 -13.85 19.79
CA ASP A 164 -15.28 -14.38 20.73
C ASP A 164 -16.69 -14.47 20.14
N SER A 165 -16.89 -14.02 18.90
CA SER A 165 -18.19 -14.08 18.23
C SER A 165 -18.62 -15.54 17.98
N PRO A 166 -19.90 -15.90 18.19
CA PRO A 166 -20.42 -17.24 17.92
C PRO A 166 -20.57 -17.54 16.42
N THR A 167 -20.21 -16.59 15.55
CA THR A 167 -20.32 -16.74 14.08
C THR A 167 -19.19 -17.60 13.49
N SER A 168 -19.44 -18.18 12.31
CA SER A 168 -18.45 -18.99 11.60
C SER A 168 -17.17 -18.19 11.27
N LEU A 169 -16.03 -18.87 11.10
CA LEU A 169 -14.77 -18.24 10.68
C LEU A 169 -14.93 -17.46 9.37
N GLU A 170 -15.70 -17.98 8.43
CA GLU A 170 -15.98 -17.29 7.17
C GLU A 170 -16.80 -16.01 7.38
N SER A 171 -17.82 -16.04 8.23
CA SER A 171 -18.64 -14.87 8.61
C SER A 171 -17.80 -13.81 9.33
N LYS A 172 -16.84 -14.22 10.18
CA LYS A 172 -15.86 -13.32 10.81
C LYS A 172 -14.99 -12.62 9.76
N LEU A 173 -14.43 -13.38 8.80
CA LEU A 173 -13.61 -12.83 7.71
C LEU A 173 -14.39 -11.90 6.78
N ARG A 174 -15.66 -12.22 6.48
CA ARG A 174 -16.58 -11.36 5.70
C ARG A 174 -16.85 -10.05 6.44
N SER A 175 -17.17 -10.12 7.73
CA SER A 175 -17.39 -8.95 8.60
C SER A 175 -16.16 -8.05 8.67
N LEU A 176 -14.96 -8.64 8.81
CA LEU A 176 -13.70 -7.91 8.84
C LEU A 176 -13.39 -7.21 7.51
N ARG A 177 -13.67 -7.85 6.37
CA ARG A 177 -13.53 -7.21 5.04
C ARG A 177 -14.53 -6.06 4.88
N ALA A 178 -15.78 -6.25 5.27
CA ALA A 178 -16.78 -5.19 5.23
C ALA A 178 -16.39 -4.01 6.12
N LEU A 179 -15.92 -4.28 7.34
CA LEU A 179 -15.40 -3.27 8.26
C LEU A 179 -14.24 -2.50 7.63
N LYS A 180 -13.27 -3.18 7.01
CA LYS A 180 -12.16 -2.54 6.27
C LYS A 180 -12.67 -1.60 5.17
N HIS A 181 -13.65 -2.03 4.37
CA HIS A 181 -14.23 -1.20 3.31
C HIS A 181 -15.02 -0.01 3.87
N CYS A 182 -15.78 -0.18 4.95
CA CYS A 182 -16.49 0.89 5.64
C CYS A 182 -15.51 1.93 6.21
N VAL A 183 -14.51 1.50 6.97
CA VAL A 183 -13.48 2.38 7.55
C VAL A 183 -12.75 3.17 6.45
N ARG A 184 -12.35 2.52 5.35
CA ARG A 184 -11.74 3.22 4.20
C ARG A 184 -12.70 4.21 3.54
N GLY A 185 -13.98 3.87 3.42
CA GLY A 185 -15.00 4.76 2.87
C GLY A 185 -15.27 5.98 3.75
N LEU A 186 -15.15 5.83 5.07
CA LEU A 186 -15.41 6.88 6.05
C LEU A 186 -14.20 7.80 6.30
N LYS A 187 -12.97 7.27 6.20
CA LYS A 187 -11.71 8.05 6.37
C LYS A 187 -11.56 9.26 5.44
N GLY A 188 -12.28 9.30 4.31
CA GLY A 188 -12.25 10.40 3.33
C GLY A 188 -13.57 11.18 3.19
N LYS A 189 -14.53 11.02 4.11
CA LYS A 189 -15.85 11.63 3.96
C LYS A 189 -15.76 13.15 4.15
N ARG A 190 -15.98 13.91 3.06
CA ARG A 190 -16.65 15.21 3.17
C ARG A 190 -18.08 14.88 3.55
N PHE A 191 -18.54 15.24 4.75
CA PHE A 191 -19.94 15.04 5.13
C PHE A 191 -20.80 15.70 4.05
N ALA A 192 -21.44 14.88 3.22
CA ALA A 192 -22.32 15.38 2.17
C ALA A 192 -23.52 15.98 2.89
N ILE A 193 -23.49 17.30 3.08
CA ILE A 193 -24.71 18.05 3.29
C ILE A 193 -25.47 17.83 1.99
N ASP A 194 -26.56 17.05 2.03
CA ASP A 194 -27.50 16.99 0.91
C ASP A 194 -27.79 18.44 0.53
N THR A 195 -27.33 18.85 -0.64
CA THR A 195 -27.43 20.23 -1.12
C THR A 195 -28.49 20.27 -2.22
N PRO A 196 -29.79 20.20 -1.90
CA PRO A 196 -30.79 20.71 -2.80
C PRO A 196 -30.90 22.22 -2.53
N ASN A 197 -30.15 23.08 -3.23
CA ASN A 197 -30.37 24.55 -3.26
C ASN A 197 -30.57 25.31 -1.91
N ILE A 198 -30.28 24.71 -0.75
CA ILE A 198 -30.52 25.29 0.58
C ILE A 198 -29.42 26.30 0.98
N LEU A 199 -28.30 26.35 0.27
CA LEU A 199 -27.26 27.38 0.49
C LEU A 199 -27.74 28.82 0.24
N MET A 200 -28.92 29.00 -0.35
CA MET A 200 -29.52 30.34 -0.52
C MET A 200 -30.38 30.78 0.68
N SER A 201 -30.50 30.01 1.77
CA SER A 201 -31.37 30.42 2.90
C SER A 201 -31.05 29.86 4.29
N LEU A 202 -29.84 29.36 4.57
CA LEU A 202 -29.48 28.98 5.95
C LEU A 202 -28.96 30.20 6.72
N SER A 203 -29.52 30.45 7.91
CA SER A 203 -28.98 31.45 8.83
C SER A 203 -27.63 30.99 9.41
N ASP A 204 -26.77 31.92 9.80
CA ASP A 204 -25.44 31.61 10.38
C ASP A 204 -25.53 30.70 11.63
N ASN A 205 -26.63 30.80 12.39
CA ASN A 205 -26.91 29.92 13.52
C ASN A 205 -27.15 28.46 13.09
N ALA A 206 -27.82 28.23 11.96
CA ALA A 206 -28.04 26.90 11.43
C ALA A 206 -26.73 26.28 10.91
N VAL A 207 -25.86 27.08 10.28
CA VAL A 207 -24.53 26.64 9.83
C VAL A 207 -23.64 26.27 11.03
N THR A 208 -23.67 27.08 12.09
CA THR A 208 -22.90 26.84 13.32
C THR A 208 -23.38 25.57 14.04
N ALA A 209 -24.70 25.38 14.16
CA ALA A 209 -25.28 24.18 14.74
C ALA A 209 -24.96 22.90 13.94
N LEU A 210 -25.03 22.97 12.60
CA LEU A 210 -24.64 21.88 11.72
C LEU A 210 -23.15 21.53 11.86
N THR A 211 -22.29 22.53 11.96
CA THR A 211 -20.84 22.33 12.12
C THR A 211 -20.53 21.66 13.46
N SER A 212 -21.12 22.14 14.56
CA SER A 212 -21.00 21.53 15.89
C SER A 212 -21.51 20.08 15.94
N GLN A 213 -22.62 19.79 15.26
CA GLN A 213 -23.15 18.44 15.14
C GLN A 213 -22.18 17.52 14.37
N ILE A 214 -21.63 18.00 13.24
CA ILE A 214 -20.64 17.25 12.44
C ILE A 214 -19.39 16.94 13.27
N ASP A 215 -18.89 17.90 14.05
CA ASP A 215 -17.70 17.69 14.89
C ASP A 215 -17.95 16.69 16.02
N THR A 216 -19.13 16.74 16.64
CA THR A 216 -19.57 15.76 17.65
C THR A 216 -19.66 14.35 17.06
N ASP A 217 -20.29 14.23 15.89
CA ASP A 217 -20.46 12.99 15.14
C ASP A 217 -19.09 12.38 14.73
N ARG A 218 -18.13 13.23 14.34
CA ARG A 218 -16.74 12.81 14.06
C ARG A 218 -16.02 12.31 15.30
N GLY A 219 -16.18 13.01 16.42
CA GLY A 219 -15.60 12.61 17.70
C GLY A 219 -16.12 11.25 18.18
N GLN A 220 -17.43 11.02 18.09
CA GLN A 220 -18.06 9.76 18.44
C GLN A 220 -17.59 8.61 17.55
N LEU A 221 -17.55 8.80 16.23
CA LEU A 221 -17.06 7.79 15.29
C LEU A 221 -15.57 7.46 15.53
N ALA A 222 -14.75 8.48 15.80
CA ALA A 222 -13.33 8.28 16.11
C ALA A 222 -13.15 7.50 17.43
N ALA A 223 -13.95 7.79 18.45
CA ALA A 223 -13.95 7.07 19.71
C ALA A 223 -14.38 5.59 19.54
N GLN A 224 -15.44 5.34 18.77
CA GLN A 224 -15.89 3.99 18.42
C GLN A 224 -14.80 3.19 17.69
N LEU A 225 -14.18 3.78 16.66
CA LEU A 225 -13.08 3.13 15.93
C LEU A 225 -11.87 2.88 16.84
N LYS A 226 -11.57 3.80 17.75
CA LYS A 226 -10.46 3.66 18.70
C LYS A 226 -10.71 2.54 19.72
N ALA A 227 -11.95 2.40 20.19
CA ALA A 227 -12.37 1.36 21.12
C ALA A 227 -12.32 -0.06 20.51
N LEU A 228 -12.34 -0.18 19.18
CA LEU A 228 -12.28 -1.45 18.45
C LEU A 228 -10.85 -1.92 18.14
N LEU A 229 -9.83 -1.07 18.28
CA LEU A 229 -8.42 -1.44 18.06
C LEU A 229 -7.95 -2.64 18.94
N PRO A 230 -8.32 -2.75 20.23
CA PRO A 230 -7.86 -3.84 21.09
C PRO A 230 -8.50 -5.21 20.76
N SER A 231 -9.75 -5.23 20.29
CA SER A 231 -10.50 -6.47 19.98
C SER A 231 -10.17 -7.05 18.60
N MET A 232 -9.53 -6.28 17.72
CA MET A 232 -9.02 -6.72 16.43
C MET A 232 -7.64 -7.40 16.52
N GLN A 233 -7.44 -8.27 17.52
CA GLN A 233 -6.15 -8.93 17.78
C GLN A 233 -5.48 -9.42 16.48
N ALA A 234 -4.24 -8.98 16.31
CA ALA A 234 -3.60 -8.76 15.02
C ALA A 234 -3.27 -10.05 14.26
N GLY A 235 -4.15 -10.46 13.35
CA GLY A 235 -3.80 -11.43 12.31
C GLY A 235 -2.65 -10.91 11.44
N THR A 236 -1.89 -11.81 10.80
CA THR A 236 -0.72 -11.49 9.95
C THR A 236 -1.01 -10.38 8.92
N LYS A 237 -2.22 -10.31 8.36
CA LYS A 237 -2.64 -9.24 7.43
C LYS A 237 -2.79 -7.86 8.08
N SER A 238 -3.18 -7.79 9.36
CA SER A 238 -3.24 -6.52 10.09
C SER A 238 -1.85 -6.01 10.43
N ARG A 239 -0.93 -6.93 10.75
CA ARG A 239 0.49 -6.63 10.96
C ARG A 239 1.11 -6.05 9.69
N VAL A 240 0.98 -6.70 8.54
CA VAL A 240 1.47 -6.19 7.25
C VAL A 240 0.89 -4.81 6.92
N LEU A 241 -0.41 -4.59 7.10
CA LEU A 241 -1.03 -3.27 6.85
C LEU A 241 -0.53 -2.18 7.80
N LEU A 242 -0.31 -2.52 9.07
CA LEU A 242 0.23 -1.58 10.05
C LEU A 242 1.69 -1.25 9.72
N THR A 243 2.51 -2.26 9.41
CA THR A 243 3.91 -2.10 8.98
C THR A 243 4.01 -1.20 7.75
N ARG A 244 3.17 -1.41 6.72
CA ARG A 244 3.10 -0.54 5.53
C ARG A 244 2.66 0.89 5.87
N PHE A 245 1.69 1.04 6.78
CA PHE A 245 1.27 2.35 7.24
C PHE A 245 2.42 3.07 7.95
N THR A 246 3.10 2.41 8.88
CA THR A 246 4.25 2.96 9.59
C THR A 246 5.37 3.36 8.63
N ALA A 247 5.72 2.49 7.68
CA ALA A 247 6.73 2.77 6.66
C ALA A 247 6.40 4.07 5.88
N ARG A 248 5.16 4.18 5.37
CA ARG A 248 4.72 5.37 4.62
C ARG A 248 4.61 6.64 5.47
N VAL A 249 4.35 6.51 6.76
CA VAL A 249 4.28 7.66 7.68
C VAL A 249 5.68 8.16 8.02
N LEU A 250 6.67 7.27 8.19
CA LEU A 250 8.05 7.64 8.50
C LEU A 250 8.68 8.55 7.44
N ILE A 251 8.40 8.27 6.16
CA ILE A 251 8.93 9.01 5.01
C ILE A 251 8.02 10.14 4.51
N GLN A 252 6.87 10.38 5.15
CA GLN A 252 5.92 11.39 4.70
C GLN A 252 6.57 12.79 4.74
N PRO A 253 6.72 13.49 3.60
CA PRO A 253 7.41 14.79 3.56
C PRO A 253 6.82 15.84 4.50
N MET A 254 5.50 15.79 4.74
CA MET A 254 4.83 16.73 5.65
C MET A 254 5.23 16.57 7.13
N TYR A 255 5.82 15.44 7.52
CA TYR A 255 6.27 15.17 8.89
C TYR A 255 7.78 15.30 9.04
N ARG A 256 8.47 15.83 8.02
CA ARG A 256 9.90 16.16 8.11
C ARG A 256 10.10 17.51 8.80
N PRO A 257 11.18 17.66 9.60
CA PRO A 257 11.50 18.92 10.28
C PRO A 257 11.56 20.10 9.30
N ASP A 258 12.17 19.91 8.13
CA ASP A 258 12.33 20.96 7.12
C ASP A 258 10.99 21.53 6.65
N PHE A 259 10.01 20.65 6.39
CA PHE A 259 8.68 21.06 5.97
C PHE A 259 7.99 21.84 7.09
N ILE A 260 8.04 21.36 8.33
CA ILE A 260 7.39 21.98 9.48
C ILE A 260 8.03 23.35 9.78
N ASN A 261 9.36 23.43 9.77
CA ASN A 261 10.12 24.66 9.99
C ASN A 261 9.80 25.72 8.94
N LEU A 262 9.76 25.34 7.65
CA LEU A 262 9.42 26.25 6.56
C LEU A 262 8.02 26.87 6.74
N HIS A 263 7.04 26.04 7.13
CA HIS A 263 5.65 26.50 7.32
C HIS A 263 5.47 27.28 8.62
N ALA A 264 6.25 26.99 9.67
CA ALA A 264 6.29 27.78 10.90
C ALA A 264 6.83 29.19 10.66
N GLN A 265 7.81 29.34 9.75
CA GLN A 265 8.47 30.62 9.43
C GLN A 265 7.71 31.46 8.38
N GLY A 266 6.73 30.88 7.69
CA GLY A 266 5.87 31.60 6.74
C GLY A 266 6.52 32.03 5.43
N PHE A 267 7.64 31.41 5.05
CA PHE A 267 8.31 31.70 3.79
C PHE A 267 7.54 31.10 2.59
N GLY A 268 7.26 31.91 1.57
CA GLY A 268 6.86 31.45 0.23
C GLY A 268 5.40 31.01 0.04
N VAL A 269 4.50 31.23 1.01
CA VAL A 269 3.09 30.81 0.89
C VAL A 269 2.17 32.02 0.71
N LEU A 270 1.32 32.01 -0.34
CA LEU A 270 0.23 32.99 -0.50
C LEU A 270 -0.62 33.02 0.78
N THR A 271 -1.02 34.21 1.25
CA THR A 271 -1.68 34.44 2.56
C THR A 271 -2.82 33.45 2.88
N SER A 272 -3.63 33.06 1.89
CA SER A 272 -4.75 32.12 2.06
C SER A 272 -4.36 30.62 2.17
N ALA A 273 -3.16 30.25 1.73
CA ALA A 273 -2.58 28.92 1.94
C ALA A 273 -1.78 28.86 3.24
N TYR A 274 -1.19 29.98 3.67
CA TYR A 274 -0.49 30.13 4.94
C TYR A 274 -1.45 29.97 6.14
N ASP A 275 -2.61 30.61 6.08
CA ASP A 275 -3.65 30.46 7.12
C ASP A 275 -4.17 29.02 7.24
N ARG A 276 -4.17 28.27 6.12
CA ARG A 276 -4.55 26.84 6.13
C ARG A 276 -3.45 25.95 6.69
N SER A 277 -2.17 26.21 6.40
CA SER A 277 -1.06 25.43 6.96
C SER A 277 -0.90 25.66 8.46
N GLN A 278 -1.05 26.90 8.93
CA GLN A 278 -0.99 27.25 10.36
C GLN A 278 -2.01 26.49 11.20
N ARG A 279 -3.21 26.23 10.66
CA ARG A 279 -4.25 25.43 11.35
C ARG A 279 -3.80 24.00 11.68
N TYR A 280 -3.01 23.38 10.82
CA TYR A 280 -2.60 21.97 10.98
C TYR A 280 -1.21 21.84 11.61
N LEU A 281 -0.47 22.93 11.74
CA LEU A 281 0.89 22.94 12.27
C LEU A 281 1.00 22.21 13.63
N PRO A 282 0.11 22.41 14.62
CA PRO A 282 0.19 21.67 15.88
C PRO A 282 0.06 20.14 15.71
N SER A 283 -0.80 19.69 14.79
CA SER A 283 -0.97 18.26 14.50
C SER A 283 0.22 17.68 13.73
N LEU A 284 0.85 18.47 12.85
CA LEU A 284 2.05 18.07 12.12
C LEU A 284 3.24 17.96 13.08
N THR A 285 3.43 18.92 13.99
CA THR A 285 4.47 18.89 15.02
C THR A 285 4.28 17.69 15.96
N ALA A 286 3.06 17.46 16.46
CA ALA A 286 2.79 16.29 17.30
C ALA A 286 3.04 14.95 16.56
N ALA A 287 2.76 14.89 15.26
CA ALA A 287 3.07 13.72 14.46
C ALA A 287 4.59 13.52 14.29
N GLN A 288 5.35 14.60 14.06
CA GLN A 288 6.80 14.57 13.99
C GLN A 288 7.40 14.06 15.31
N GLU A 289 7.01 14.65 16.45
CA GLU A 289 7.49 14.26 17.78
C GLU A 289 7.20 12.78 18.09
N ALA A 290 6.03 12.28 17.69
CA ALA A 290 5.68 10.88 17.86
C ALA A 290 6.57 9.94 17.03
N LEU A 291 6.96 10.34 15.81
CA LEU A 291 7.84 9.56 14.95
C LEU A 291 9.30 9.62 15.41
N ASP A 292 9.75 10.77 15.90
CA ASP A 292 11.08 10.93 16.48
C ASP A 292 11.19 10.15 17.79
N GLY A 293 10.12 10.13 18.61
CA GLY A 293 10.04 9.29 19.79
C GLY A 293 10.02 7.78 19.47
N LEU A 294 9.40 7.39 18.36
CA LEU A 294 9.40 5.99 17.89
C LEU A 294 10.82 5.53 17.53
N LEU A 295 11.62 6.38 16.88
CA LEU A 295 13.00 6.11 16.47
C LEU A 295 14.04 6.73 17.42
N ALA A 296 13.66 6.96 18.68
CA ALA A 296 14.62 7.41 19.68
C ALA A 296 15.76 6.38 19.80
N PRO A 297 17.03 6.81 20.01
CA PRO A 297 18.18 5.89 19.96
C PRO A 297 18.04 4.65 20.86
N GLY A 298 17.44 4.80 22.04
CA GLY A 298 17.19 3.69 22.98
C GLY A 298 16.12 2.68 22.54
N GLN A 299 15.35 2.96 21.49
CA GLN A 299 14.31 2.09 20.94
C GLN A 299 14.75 1.37 19.66
N CYS A 300 15.73 1.92 18.93
CA CYS A 300 16.14 1.44 17.61
C CYS A 300 16.59 -0.02 17.62
N SER A 301 17.39 -0.45 18.62
CA SER A 301 17.85 -1.83 18.74
C SER A 301 16.68 -2.83 18.83
N ALA A 302 15.73 -2.58 19.73
CA ALA A 302 14.56 -3.45 19.89
C ALA A 302 13.66 -3.47 18.65
N LEU A 303 13.52 -2.33 17.96
CA LEU A 303 12.74 -2.25 16.73
C LEU A 303 13.41 -2.99 15.58
N VAL A 304 14.71 -2.80 15.36
CA VAL A 304 15.49 -3.53 14.35
C VAL A 304 15.39 -5.03 14.60
N GLN A 305 15.61 -5.47 15.85
CA GLN A 305 15.47 -6.88 16.22
C GLN A 305 14.06 -7.40 15.93
N ALA A 306 13.01 -6.65 16.26
CA ALA A 306 11.63 -7.06 15.99
C ALA A 306 11.31 -7.14 14.50
N VAL A 307 11.85 -6.23 13.68
CA VAL A 307 11.67 -6.25 12.21
C VAL A 307 12.39 -7.46 11.61
N VAL A 308 13.65 -7.67 11.97
CA VAL A 308 14.46 -8.79 11.47
C VAL A 308 13.81 -10.12 11.85
N THR A 309 13.50 -10.32 13.13
CA THR A 309 12.98 -11.60 13.66
C THR A 309 11.57 -11.94 13.15
N LYS A 310 10.66 -10.96 13.06
CA LYS A 310 9.23 -11.23 12.80
C LYS A 310 8.83 -11.07 11.34
N TYR A 311 9.65 -10.39 10.53
CA TYR A 311 9.31 -10.10 9.15
C TYR A 311 10.36 -10.59 8.16
N ILE A 312 11.65 -10.38 8.42
CA ILE A 312 12.73 -10.65 7.44
C ILE A 312 13.26 -12.09 7.52
N ALA A 313 13.22 -12.73 8.69
CA ALA A 313 13.67 -14.11 8.86
C ALA A 313 12.82 -15.10 8.05
N LEU A 314 13.50 -16.10 7.47
CA LEU A 314 12.86 -17.22 6.79
C LEU A 314 11.88 -17.94 7.74
N SER A 315 10.64 -18.09 7.27
CA SER A 315 9.62 -18.86 7.96
C SER A 315 9.81 -20.38 7.75
N SER A 316 9.15 -21.18 8.59
CA SER A 316 9.15 -22.64 8.42
C SER A 316 8.53 -23.07 7.09
N GLU A 317 7.48 -22.37 6.64
CA GLU A 317 6.81 -22.62 5.36
C GLU A 317 7.77 -22.37 4.18
N GLU A 318 8.53 -21.27 4.21
CA GLU A 318 9.55 -20.98 3.20
C GLU A 318 10.69 -22.02 3.18
N LEU A 319 11.08 -22.54 4.35
CA LEU A 319 12.11 -23.58 4.44
C LEU A 319 11.60 -24.93 3.88
N GLU A 320 10.34 -25.27 4.15
CA GLU A 320 9.70 -26.45 3.58
C GLU A 320 9.57 -26.32 2.05
N GLU A 321 9.19 -25.13 1.55
CA GLU A 321 9.12 -24.85 0.12
C GLU A 321 10.50 -24.89 -0.54
N TRP A 322 11.55 -24.32 0.07
CA TRP A 322 12.92 -24.43 -0.43
C TRP A 322 13.31 -25.89 -0.69
N GLN A 323 12.96 -26.80 0.23
CA GLN A 323 13.30 -28.22 0.11
C GLN A 323 12.39 -28.98 -0.87
N ALA A 324 11.11 -28.65 -0.92
CA ALA A 324 10.12 -29.36 -1.72
C ALA A 324 10.05 -28.88 -3.18
N ASP A 325 10.19 -27.57 -3.41
CA ASP A 325 10.12 -26.89 -4.70
C ASP A 325 11.05 -25.66 -4.72
N ALA A 326 12.37 -25.91 -4.80
CA ALA A 326 13.40 -24.88 -4.85
C ALA A 326 13.21 -23.86 -6.00
N GLU A 327 12.65 -24.29 -7.14
CA GLU A 327 12.37 -23.40 -8.26
C GLU A 327 11.19 -22.47 -7.96
N GLY A 328 10.13 -23.01 -7.36
CA GLY A 328 8.99 -22.24 -6.84
C GLY A 328 9.44 -21.17 -5.84
N PHE A 329 10.23 -21.58 -4.85
CA PHE A 329 10.82 -20.67 -3.86
C PHE A 329 11.61 -19.53 -4.52
N ALA A 330 12.54 -19.85 -5.43
CA ALA A 330 13.37 -18.85 -6.10
C ALA A 330 12.53 -17.84 -6.90
N ARG A 331 11.52 -18.31 -7.65
CA ARG A 331 10.61 -17.43 -8.39
C ARG A 331 9.79 -16.53 -7.46
N GLN A 332 9.36 -17.03 -6.31
CA GLN A 332 8.59 -16.23 -5.36
C GLN A 332 9.44 -15.09 -4.80
N VAL A 333 10.68 -15.37 -4.39
CA VAL A 333 11.61 -14.36 -3.90
C VAL A 333 11.88 -13.26 -4.94
N ASP A 334 12.02 -13.64 -6.22
CA ASP A 334 12.25 -12.70 -7.32
C ASP A 334 11.01 -11.85 -7.65
N VAL A 335 9.80 -12.41 -7.56
CA VAL A 335 8.56 -11.70 -7.90
C VAL A 335 8.09 -10.78 -6.77
N GLU A 336 8.40 -11.13 -5.51
CA GLU A 336 7.89 -10.43 -4.33
C GLU A 336 8.78 -9.28 -3.83
N THR A 337 9.84 -8.89 -4.54
CA THR A 337 10.72 -7.76 -4.14
C THR A 337 10.04 -6.38 -4.15
N SER A 338 8.77 -6.29 -4.57
CA SER A 338 8.03 -5.02 -4.57
C SER A 338 7.74 -4.53 -3.15
N PRO A 339 7.95 -3.23 -2.85
CA PRO A 339 7.54 -2.63 -1.57
C PRO A 339 6.01 -2.64 -1.35
N ASP A 340 5.23 -2.95 -2.40
CA ASP A 340 3.78 -3.12 -2.32
C ASP A 340 3.33 -4.58 -2.16
N ALA A 341 4.26 -5.54 -2.09
CA ALA A 341 3.96 -6.96 -1.88
C ALA A 341 3.18 -7.21 -0.58
N ASP A 342 2.34 -8.24 -0.60
CA ASP A 342 1.48 -8.62 0.54
C ASP A 342 2.16 -9.64 1.48
N THR A 343 3.46 -9.91 1.30
CA THR A 343 4.24 -10.86 2.08
C THR A 343 5.10 -10.18 3.17
N PRO A 344 5.42 -10.88 4.28
CA PRO A 344 6.07 -10.27 5.43
C PRO A 344 7.48 -9.73 5.14
N ARG A 345 8.31 -10.45 4.37
CA ARG A 345 9.73 -10.10 4.14
C ARG A 345 9.92 -8.77 3.40
N PRO A 346 9.32 -8.54 2.22
CA PRO A 346 9.43 -7.26 1.53
C PRO A 346 8.88 -6.11 2.36
N CYS A 347 7.81 -6.35 3.11
CA CYS A 347 7.21 -5.36 4.00
C CYS A 347 8.13 -4.99 5.18
N GLY A 348 8.87 -5.96 5.72
CA GLY A 348 9.86 -5.74 6.78
C GLY A 348 11.07 -4.94 6.28
N VAL A 349 11.60 -5.30 5.11
CA VAL A 349 12.69 -4.58 4.44
C VAL A 349 12.29 -3.13 4.16
N ALA A 350 11.13 -2.91 3.54
CA ALA A 350 10.65 -1.56 3.23
C ALA A 350 10.44 -0.70 4.49
N LEU A 351 9.99 -1.30 5.61
CA LEU A 351 9.91 -0.59 6.88
C LEU A 351 11.31 -0.19 7.38
N LEU A 352 12.29 -1.10 7.31
CA LEU A 352 13.65 -0.84 7.75
C LEU A 352 14.33 0.26 6.93
N GLU A 353 14.15 0.25 5.60
CA GLU A 353 14.62 1.35 4.73
C GLU A 353 13.99 2.68 5.14
N CYS A 354 12.67 2.72 5.38
CA CYS A 354 11.99 3.94 5.82
C CYS A 354 12.47 4.42 7.21
N MET A 355 12.87 3.50 8.09
CA MET A 355 13.49 3.84 9.37
C MET A 355 14.87 4.47 9.17
N LEU A 356 15.70 3.89 8.31
CA LEU A 356 17.03 4.40 7.97
C LEU A 356 16.98 5.75 7.24
N GLU A 357 15.98 5.98 6.40
CA GLU A 357 15.81 7.26 5.71
C GLU A 357 15.41 8.38 6.69
N ARG A 358 14.69 8.05 7.77
CA ARG A 358 14.29 9.02 8.80
C ARG A 358 15.38 9.24 9.85
N GLU A 359 15.95 8.16 10.37
CA GLU A 359 16.96 8.16 11.44
C GLU A 359 18.09 7.20 11.06
N THR A 360 19.04 7.69 10.27
CA THR A 360 20.10 6.85 9.71
C THR A 360 21.08 6.37 10.78
N GLU A 361 21.53 7.27 11.66
CA GLU A 361 22.64 6.99 12.58
C GLU A 361 22.30 5.89 13.59
N SER A 362 21.21 6.05 14.33
CA SER A 362 20.85 5.09 15.39
C SER A 362 20.40 3.75 14.83
N VAL A 363 19.68 3.74 13.70
CA VAL A 363 19.16 2.51 13.09
C VAL A 363 20.28 1.70 12.41
N SER A 364 21.20 2.37 11.70
CA SER A 364 22.36 1.70 11.08
C SER A 364 23.28 1.09 12.13
N SER A 365 23.58 1.81 13.22
CA SER A 365 24.40 1.28 14.32
C SER A 365 23.75 0.04 14.95
N ALA A 366 22.44 0.08 15.20
CA ALA A 366 21.71 -1.07 15.74
C ALA A 366 21.77 -2.30 14.81
N LEU A 367 21.69 -2.10 13.50
CA LEU A 367 21.73 -3.19 12.53
C LEU A 367 23.13 -3.82 12.40
N VAL A 368 24.18 -2.98 12.37
CA VAL A 368 25.58 -3.45 12.33
C VAL A 368 25.96 -4.17 13.63
N GLU A 369 25.55 -3.63 14.78
CA GLU A 369 25.79 -4.27 16.08
C GLU A 369 25.11 -5.64 16.18
N ALA A 370 23.85 -5.75 15.73
CA ALA A 370 23.14 -7.03 15.66
C ALA A 370 23.88 -8.07 14.80
N ALA A 371 24.46 -7.66 13.67
CA ALA A 371 25.25 -8.54 12.81
C ALA A 371 26.53 -9.03 13.51
N GLY A 372 27.27 -8.14 14.18
CA GLY A 372 28.48 -8.51 14.93
C GLY A 372 28.19 -9.45 16.11
N GLN A 373 27.07 -9.25 16.82
CA GLN A 373 26.63 -10.16 17.87
C GLN A 373 26.30 -11.54 17.31
N LEU A 374 25.59 -11.63 16.18
CA LEU A 374 25.22 -12.89 15.55
C LEU A 374 26.42 -13.62 14.92
N GLN A 375 27.47 -12.89 14.53
CA GLN A 375 28.70 -13.49 14.01
C GLN A 375 29.45 -14.31 15.06
N THR A 376 29.45 -13.84 16.31
CA THR A 376 30.13 -14.47 17.44
C THR A 376 29.24 -15.46 18.20
N ALA A 377 27.94 -15.49 17.91
CA ALA A 377 26.98 -16.38 18.56
C ALA A 377 27.19 -17.85 18.15
N PRO A 378 26.86 -18.82 19.04
CA PRO A 378 26.91 -20.24 18.69
C PRO A 378 25.95 -20.54 17.54
N LEU A 379 26.39 -21.38 16.59
CA LEU A 379 25.63 -21.72 15.40
C LEU A 379 24.53 -22.74 15.75
N THR A 380 23.32 -22.23 15.99
CA THR A 380 22.08 -23.00 16.16
C THR A 380 21.15 -22.68 14.99
N ARG A 381 20.11 -23.49 14.75
CA ARG A 381 19.13 -23.18 13.68
C ARG A 381 18.52 -21.79 13.85
N GLU A 382 18.18 -21.40 15.08
CA GLU A 382 17.58 -20.09 15.36
C GLU A 382 18.55 -18.95 15.07
N THR A 383 19.78 -19.02 15.62
CA THR A 383 20.80 -17.97 15.42
C THR A 383 21.25 -17.91 13.97
N LEU A 384 21.25 -19.02 13.24
CA LEU A 384 21.52 -19.08 11.80
C LEU A 384 20.48 -18.33 10.98
N LEU A 385 19.19 -18.56 11.23
CA LEU A 385 18.11 -17.86 10.54
C LEU A 385 18.12 -16.35 10.85
N LEU A 386 18.43 -15.97 12.08
CA LEU A 386 18.60 -14.56 12.45
C LEU A 386 19.83 -13.93 11.77
N ARG A 387 20.94 -14.67 11.66
CA ARG A 387 22.13 -14.24 10.94
C ARG A 387 21.82 -14.01 9.46
N GLU A 388 21.14 -14.95 8.81
CA GLU A 388 20.69 -14.82 7.42
C GLU A 388 19.79 -13.59 7.22
N ALA A 389 18.80 -13.42 8.10
CA ALA A 389 17.87 -12.29 8.04
C ALA A 389 18.57 -10.94 8.25
N THR A 390 19.54 -10.89 9.16
CA THR A 390 20.32 -9.68 9.45
C THR A 390 21.23 -9.33 8.27
N TYR A 391 21.85 -10.34 7.65
CA TYR A 391 22.66 -10.18 6.45
C TYR A 391 21.82 -9.72 5.26
N ARG A 392 20.60 -10.27 5.11
CA ARG A 392 19.63 -9.77 4.13
C ARG A 392 19.33 -8.30 4.36
N ALA A 393 18.98 -7.93 5.58
CA ALA A 393 18.65 -6.56 5.96
C ALA A 393 19.82 -5.59 5.67
N LEU A 394 21.05 -5.97 5.99
CA LEU A 394 22.24 -5.18 5.68
C LEU A 394 22.46 -4.98 4.18
N GLY A 395 22.31 -6.04 3.38
CA GLY A 395 22.47 -5.94 1.92
C GLY A 395 21.37 -5.11 1.25
N GLU A 396 20.11 -5.30 1.63
CA GLU A 396 18.98 -4.52 1.06
C GLU A 396 19.15 -3.03 1.41
N CYS A 397 19.65 -2.75 2.61
CA CYS A 397 19.88 -1.39 3.10
C CYS A 397 21.31 -0.88 2.87
N PHE A 398 22.10 -1.52 2.00
CA PHE A 398 23.55 -1.28 1.92
C PHE A 398 23.89 0.19 1.65
N SER A 399 23.11 0.86 0.79
CA SER A 399 23.27 2.29 0.47
C SER A 399 23.23 3.21 1.70
N HIS A 400 22.51 2.83 2.76
CA HIS A 400 22.39 3.59 4.01
C HIS A 400 23.46 3.23 5.04
N VAL A 401 24.02 2.02 4.97
CA VAL A 401 25.01 1.50 5.93
C VAL A 401 26.43 1.44 5.39
N ARG A 402 26.64 1.75 4.11
CA ARG A 402 27.93 1.70 3.38
C ARG A 402 29.07 2.41 4.12
N THR A 403 28.79 3.51 4.82
CA THR A 403 29.80 4.26 5.58
C THR A 403 30.20 3.62 6.91
N LYS A 404 29.40 2.67 7.41
CA LYS A 404 29.61 1.95 8.68
C LYS A 404 30.01 0.49 8.51
N VAL A 405 29.87 -0.06 7.30
CA VAL A 405 30.19 -1.45 6.98
C VAL A 405 31.45 -1.47 6.13
N ASP A 406 32.55 -1.98 6.69
CA ASP A 406 33.75 -2.34 5.94
C ASP A 406 33.50 -3.68 5.23
N PHE A 407 32.96 -3.62 4.00
CA PHE A 407 32.64 -4.82 3.23
C PHE A 407 33.87 -5.67 2.89
N PRO A 408 35.02 -5.11 2.46
CA PRO A 408 36.24 -5.90 2.25
C PRO A 408 36.65 -6.71 3.49
N ASN A 409 36.67 -6.08 4.66
CA ASN A 409 36.98 -6.81 5.90
C ASN A 409 35.91 -7.85 6.26
N TRP A 410 34.63 -7.54 6.04
CA TRP A 410 33.54 -8.49 6.27
C TRP A 410 33.63 -9.69 5.31
N TYR A 411 34.00 -9.47 4.05
CA TYR A 411 34.23 -10.55 3.10
C TYR A 411 35.36 -11.48 3.58
N GLU A 412 36.53 -10.93 3.92
CA GLU A 412 37.70 -11.71 4.32
C GLU A 412 37.48 -12.52 5.62
N THR A 413 36.85 -11.90 6.62
CA THR A 413 36.71 -12.50 7.95
C THR A 413 35.54 -13.48 8.05
N GLU A 414 34.57 -13.41 7.14
CA GLU A 414 33.30 -14.09 7.29
C GLU A 414 32.81 -14.73 5.98
N LEU A 415 32.48 -13.92 4.97
CA LEU A 415 31.79 -14.41 3.77
C LEU A 415 32.65 -15.39 2.97
N ARG A 416 33.95 -15.12 2.87
CA ARG A 416 34.93 -15.99 2.21
C ARG A 416 34.91 -17.41 2.78
N GLY A 417 34.79 -17.54 4.10
CA GLY A 417 34.71 -18.83 4.79
C GLY A 417 33.40 -19.57 4.50
N ILE A 418 32.27 -18.85 4.53
CA ILE A 418 30.95 -19.41 4.19
C ILE A 418 30.92 -19.95 2.76
N LEU A 419 31.56 -19.23 1.83
CA LEU A 419 31.57 -19.54 0.41
C LEU A 419 32.54 -20.68 0.03
N GLN A 420 33.34 -21.21 0.96
CA GLN A 420 34.19 -22.36 0.64
C GLN A 420 33.33 -23.60 0.30
N PRO A 421 33.66 -24.34 -0.78
CA PRO A 421 32.96 -25.56 -1.15
C PRO A 421 33.01 -26.57 -0.01
N THR A 422 31.86 -26.97 0.50
CA THR A 422 31.75 -27.93 1.60
C THR A 422 31.11 -29.22 1.10
N PRO A 423 31.83 -30.36 1.06
CA PRO A 423 31.26 -31.63 0.63
C PRO A 423 30.12 -32.07 1.55
N ASN A 424 28.99 -32.50 0.97
CA ASN A 424 27.80 -32.94 1.70
C ASN A 424 27.19 -31.87 2.63
N ALA A 425 27.24 -30.60 2.22
CA ALA A 425 26.54 -29.51 2.90
C ALA A 425 25.04 -29.82 3.04
N GLY A 426 24.52 -29.63 4.25
CA GLY A 426 23.07 -29.68 4.52
C GLY A 426 22.41 -28.32 4.28
N LEU A 427 21.08 -28.28 4.42
CA LEU A 427 20.26 -27.07 4.23
C LEU A 427 20.81 -25.85 4.99
N ASP A 428 21.26 -26.04 6.23
CA ASP A 428 21.78 -24.94 7.07
C ASP A 428 22.99 -24.23 6.44
N ALA A 429 23.91 -24.98 5.85
CA ALA A 429 25.04 -24.41 5.13
C ALA A 429 24.58 -23.71 3.85
N HIS A 430 23.64 -24.30 3.11
CA HIS A 430 23.10 -23.72 1.87
C HIS A 430 22.37 -22.39 2.11
N ILE A 431 21.65 -22.24 3.23
CA ILE A 431 20.96 -20.98 3.59
C ILE A 431 21.98 -19.83 3.71
N LEU A 432 23.08 -20.05 4.45
CA LEU A 432 24.11 -19.03 4.62
C LEU A 432 24.91 -18.81 3.34
N GLN A 433 25.20 -19.88 2.56
CA GLN A 433 25.86 -19.76 1.27
C GLN A 433 25.06 -18.95 0.27
N ALA A 434 23.77 -19.22 0.12
CA ALA A 434 22.87 -18.45 -0.74
C ALA A 434 22.87 -16.97 -0.35
N ARG A 435 22.84 -16.66 0.95
CA ARG A 435 22.90 -15.28 1.44
C ARG A 435 24.26 -14.61 1.22
N ALA A 436 25.35 -15.34 1.43
CA ALA A 436 26.70 -14.83 1.19
C ALA A 436 26.94 -14.55 -0.31
N LEU A 437 26.48 -15.44 -1.20
CA LEU A 437 26.51 -15.24 -2.65
C LEU A 437 25.75 -13.97 -3.04
N TRP A 438 24.53 -13.82 -2.53
CA TRP A 438 23.72 -12.64 -2.80
C TRP A 438 24.39 -11.35 -2.29
N LEU A 439 25.00 -11.37 -1.08
CA LEU A 439 25.74 -10.23 -0.55
C LEU A 439 26.94 -9.83 -1.42
N VAL A 440 27.70 -10.81 -1.93
CA VAL A 440 28.80 -10.54 -2.87
C VAL A 440 28.26 -9.91 -4.16
N GLY A 441 27.12 -10.36 -4.67
CA GLY A 441 26.47 -9.72 -5.82
C GLY A 441 26.05 -8.27 -5.56
N VAL A 442 25.56 -7.96 -4.35
CA VAL A 442 25.10 -6.61 -3.98
C VAL A 442 26.26 -5.66 -3.69
N CYS A 443 27.25 -6.10 -2.91
CA CYS A 443 28.30 -5.25 -2.35
C CYS A 443 29.66 -5.43 -3.05
N GLY A 444 29.75 -6.27 -4.08
CA GLY A 444 31.00 -6.63 -4.75
C GLY A 444 31.79 -5.45 -5.30
N GLU A 445 31.14 -4.31 -5.58
CA GLU A 445 31.80 -3.07 -6.01
C GLU A 445 32.78 -2.48 -4.99
N GLU A 446 32.67 -2.86 -3.71
CA GLU A 446 33.60 -2.42 -2.66
C GLU A 446 34.92 -3.20 -2.65
N LEU A 447 34.98 -4.36 -3.33
CA LEU A 447 36.15 -5.22 -3.31
C LEU A 447 37.26 -4.65 -4.20
N GLY A 448 38.50 -4.72 -3.71
CA GLY A 448 39.67 -4.52 -4.56
C GLY A 448 39.85 -5.67 -5.56
N HIS A 449 40.72 -5.48 -6.56
CA HIS A 449 40.92 -6.41 -7.67
C HIS A 449 41.17 -7.86 -7.23
N GLU A 450 42.13 -8.09 -6.32
CA GLU A 450 42.49 -9.45 -5.85
C GLU A 450 41.33 -10.14 -5.09
N PRO A 451 40.71 -9.54 -4.05
CA PRO A 451 39.53 -10.12 -3.42
C PRO A 451 38.34 -10.29 -4.35
N TRP A 452 38.18 -9.40 -5.33
CA TRP A 452 37.10 -9.50 -6.32
C TRP A 452 37.26 -10.73 -7.22
N ASP A 453 38.48 -10.98 -7.72
CA ASP A 453 38.78 -12.16 -8.55
C ASP A 453 38.50 -13.47 -7.79
N GLU A 454 38.92 -13.53 -6.51
CA GLU A 454 38.64 -14.67 -5.65
C GLU A 454 37.13 -14.82 -5.39
N ALA A 455 36.44 -13.74 -5.03
CA ALA A 455 35.00 -13.75 -4.77
C ALA A 455 34.21 -14.20 -5.99
N PHE A 456 34.58 -13.72 -7.19
CA PHE A 456 33.98 -14.13 -8.45
C PHE A 456 34.23 -15.62 -8.72
N GLY A 457 35.46 -16.10 -8.51
CA GLY A 457 35.80 -17.52 -8.65
C GLY A 457 35.00 -18.43 -7.71
N LEU A 458 34.83 -18.02 -6.44
CA LEU A 458 34.00 -18.74 -5.48
C LEU A 458 32.52 -18.72 -5.89
N CYS A 459 31.98 -17.58 -6.31
CA CYS A 459 30.61 -17.51 -6.81
C CYS A 459 30.41 -18.45 -8.00
N ALA A 460 31.33 -18.44 -8.97
CA ALA A 460 31.25 -19.28 -10.17
C ALA A 460 31.28 -20.79 -9.82
N ALA A 461 32.04 -21.19 -8.80
CA ALA A 461 32.09 -22.58 -8.35
C ALA A 461 30.72 -23.09 -7.85
N HIS A 462 29.92 -22.21 -7.22
CA HIS A 462 28.59 -22.53 -6.70
C HIS A 462 27.50 -22.64 -7.77
N ILE A 463 27.76 -22.25 -9.02
CA ILE A 463 26.81 -22.45 -10.14
C ILE A 463 26.51 -23.95 -10.35
N SER A 464 27.46 -24.82 -10.01
CA SER A 464 27.30 -26.28 -10.09
C SER A 464 26.83 -26.91 -8.76
N SER A 465 26.30 -26.11 -7.83
CA SER A 465 25.80 -26.62 -6.55
C SER A 465 24.64 -27.61 -6.75
N PRO A 466 24.55 -28.69 -5.94
CA PRO A 466 23.40 -29.58 -5.96
C PRO A 466 22.12 -28.93 -5.43
N ASP A 467 22.24 -27.85 -4.65
CA ASP A 467 21.11 -27.05 -4.19
C ASP A 467 20.78 -25.98 -5.24
N LEU A 468 19.59 -26.07 -5.83
CA LEU A 468 19.17 -25.21 -6.92
C LEU A 468 19.11 -23.73 -6.51
N VAL A 469 18.70 -23.43 -5.27
CA VAL A 469 18.63 -22.02 -4.81
C VAL A 469 20.02 -21.43 -4.69
N VAL A 470 20.98 -22.20 -4.16
CA VAL A 470 22.40 -21.78 -4.12
C VAL A 470 22.95 -21.58 -5.53
N ALA A 471 22.68 -22.50 -6.46
CA ALA A 471 23.12 -22.38 -7.85
C ALA A 471 22.55 -21.14 -8.55
N LEU A 472 21.25 -20.85 -8.36
CA LEU A 472 20.61 -19.66 -8.92
C LEU A 472 21.14 -18.37 -8.30
N MET A 473 21.38 -18.35 -6.98
CA MET A 473 22.00 -17.20 -6.31
C MET A 473 23.43 -16.97 -6.78
N ALA A 474 24.20 -18.02 -7.03
CA ALA A 474 25.54 -17.93 -7.62
C ALA A 474 25.50 -17.29 -9.01
N VAL A 475 24.58 -17.74 -9.88
CA VAL A 475 24.37 -17.15 -11.21
C VAL A 475 23.99 -15.67 -11.09
N SER A 476 23.08 -15.34 -10.19
CA SER A 476 22.66 -13.95 -9.94
C SER A 476 23.83 -13.09 -9.47
N ALA A 477 24.65 -13.59 -8.55
CA ALA A 477 25.82 -12.88 -8.03
C ALA A 477 26.87 -12.62 -9.13
N CYS A 478 27.24 -13.65 -9.89
CA CYS A 478 28.16 -13.51 -11.02
C CYS A 478 27.62 -12.52 -12.06
N THR A 479 26.31 -12.54 -12.34
CA THR A 479 25.68 -11.61 -13.28
C THR A 479 25.78 -10.16 -12.78
N ALA A 480 25.50 -9.93 -11.50
CA ALA A 480 25.59 -8.61 -10.88
C ALA A 480 27.03 -8.06 -10.90
N MET A 481 28.01 -8.89 -10.50
CA MET A 481 29.43 -8.50 -10.50
C MET A 481 29.94 -8.18 -11.91
N VAL A 482 29.58 -8.98 -12.92
CA VAL A 482 29.97 -8.74 -14.31
C VAL A 482 29.29 -7.47 -14.84
N ALA A 483 28.01 -7.25 -14.53
CA ALA A 483 27.32 -6.03 -14.93
C ALA A 483 28.00 -4.78 -14.35
N GLN A 484 28.36 -4.80 -13.07
CA GLN A 484 29.11 -3.72 -12.40
C GLN A 484 30.45 -3.45 -13.11
N ALA A 485 31.24 -4.49 -13.38
CA ALA A 485 32.53 -4.36 -14.06
C ALA A 485 32.40 -3.80 -15.49
N LEU A 486 31.37 -4.22 -16.23
CA LEU A 486 31.08 -3.72 -17.57
C LEU A 486 30.64 -2.25 -17.55
N GLU A 487 29.83 -1.84 -16.58
CA GLU A 487 29.44 -0.45 -16.40
C GLU A 487 30.62 0.47 -16.06
N GLU A 488 31.53 0.00 -15.21
CA GLU A 488 32.76 0.73 -14.89
C GLU A 488 33.66 0.87 -16.11
N SER A 489 33.86 -0.22 -16.86
CA SER A 489 34.63 -0.21 -18.11
C SER A 489 34.03 0.74 -19.16
N ALA A 490 32.70 0.69 -19.35
CA ALA A 490 31.98 1.59 -20.25
C ALA A 490 32.13 3.05 -19.79
N PHE A 491 32.02 3.31 -18.49
CA PHE A 491 32.24 4.65 -17.95
C PHE A 491 33.67 5.15 -18.21
N LEU A 492 34.70 4.34 -17.96
CA LEU A 492 36.09 4.72 -18.20
C LEU A 492 36.38 4.97 -19.69
N SER A 493 35.84 4.14 -20.59
CA SER A 493 36.03 4.28 -22.04
C SER A 493 35.49 5.62 -22.60
N GLN A 494 34.45 6.17 -21.98
CA GLN A 494 33.83 7.44 -22.37
C GLN A 494 34.45 8.67 -21.67
N ALA A 495 35.43 8.50 -20.78
CA ALA A 495 36.12 9.59 -20.10
C ALA A 495 36.71 10.70 -21.03
N PRO A 496 37.40 10.37 -22.14
CA PRO A 496 37.93 11.39 -23.05
C PRO A 496 36.82 12.19 -23.76
N GLU A 497 35.66 11.59 -24.05
CA GLU A 497 34.52 12.30 -24.62
C GLU A 497 33.88 13.25 -23.62
N ARG A 498 33.75 12.83 -22.35
CA ARG A 498 33.27 13.70 -21.26
C ARG A 498 34.21 14.88 -21.01
N HIS A 499 35.53 14.66 -21.09
CA HIS A 499 36.51 15.73 -20.99
C HIS A 499 36.34 16.75 -22.12
N ARG A 500 36.24 16.29 -23.38
CA ARG A 500 36.00 17.15 -24.54
C ARG A 500 34.66 17.90 -24.45
N MET A 501 33.63 17.26 -23.88
CA MET A 501 32.32 17.90 -23.67
C MET A 501 32.38 18.98 -22.59
N ARG A 502 33.10 18.74 -21.48
CA ARG A 502 33.39 19.76 -20.45
C ARG A 502 34.21 20.92 -21.01
N GLU A 503 35.24 20.64 -21.81
CA GLU A 503 36.05 21.69 -22.48
C GLU A 503 35.21 22.53 -23.44
N ARG A 504 34.30 21.92 -24.21
CA ARG A 504 33.36 22.66 -25.08
C ARG A 504 32.40 23.54 -24.28
N LEU A 505 31.85 23.02 -23.18
CA LEU A 505 30.96 23.79 -22.31
C LEU A 505 31.70 24.96 -21.61
N PHE A 506 32.98 24.77 -21.28
CA PHE A 506 33.86 25.83 -20.78
C PHE A 506 34.16 26.91 -21.83
N LEU A 507 34.41 26.50 -23.08
CA LEU A 507 34.71 27.42 -24.19
C LEU A 507 33.47 28.20 -24.66
N ASP A 508 32.27 27.67 -24.50
CA ASP A 508 30.99 28.32 -24.83
C ASP A 508 30.48 29.29 -23.74
N GLY A 509 31.32 29.65 -22.76
CA GLY A 509 31.05 30.75 -21.83
C GLY A 509 30.13 30.42 -20.64
N PHE A 510 29.94 29.14 -20.30
CA PHE A 510 29.36 28.75 -19.02
C PHE A 510 30.49 28.59 -17.99
N GLY A 511 30.71 29.64 -17.19
CA GLY A 511 31.71 29.66 -16.14
C GLY A 511 31.54 28.57 -15.08
N ASP A 512 32.68 28.17 -14.52
CA ASP A 512 32.93 27.28 -13.38
C ASP A 512 31.69 26.81 -12.60
N PHE A 513 31.25 25.58 -12.90
CA PHE A 513 30.66 24.71 -11.89
C PHE A 513 31.79 23.84 -11.32
N ASP A 514 32.46 24.37 -10.30
CA ASP A 514 33.29 23.59 -9.38
C ASP A 514 32.36 22.81 -8.43
N GLU A 515 31.70 21.79 -8.97
CA GLU A 515 31.20 20.67 -8.19
C GLU A 515 31.92 19.41 -8.67
N ALA A 516 32.83 18.91 -7.85
CA ALA A 516 33.27 17.53 -7.96
C ALA A 516 32.02 16.64 -7.85
N PRO A 517 31.75 15.72 -8.79
CA PRO A 517 30.67 14.78 -8.62
C PRO A 517 31.15 13.75 -7.60
N THR A 518 30.69 13.87 -6.35
CA THR A 518 30.56 12.71 -5.48
C THR A 518 29.55 11.79 -6.16
N ALA A 519 30.08 10.78 -6.84
CA ALA A 519 29.29 9.76 -7.51
C ALA A 519 28.52 8.95 -6.46
N SER A 520 27.25 9.32 -6.24
CA SER A 520 26.24 8.39 -5.76
C SER A 520 25.26 8.14 -6.91
N ARG A 521 25.54 7.08 -7.70
CA ARG A 521 24.61 6.57 -8.70
C ARG A 521 23.41 5.98 -7.94
N CYS A 522 22.34 6.75 -7.83
CA CYS A 522 21.04 6.24 -7.39
C CYS A 522 20.20 5.91 -8.63
N TRP A 523 20.44 4.74 -9.23
CA TRP A 523 19.58 4.21 -10.31
C TRP A 523 19.48 2.69 -10.24
N THR A 524 18.64 2.22 -9.33
CA THR A 524 17.74 1.03 -9.43
C THR A 524 17.10 0.91 -8.04
N THR A 525 16.03 1.65 -7.76
CA THR A 525 14.67 1.11 -7.83
C THR A 525 13.69 2.24 -8.18
N GLY A 526 12.64 1.91 -8.93
CA GLY A 526 11.65 2.88 -9.40
C GLY A 526 10.90 3.58 -8.25
N CYS A 527 11.39 4.75 -7.85
CA CYS A 527 10.67 5.68 -7.00
C CYS A 527 10.53 7.02 -7.74
N ALA A 528 9.34 7.26 -8.29
CA ALA A 528 8.97 8.54 -8.85
C ALA A 528 8.73 9.55 -7.73
N CYS A 529 9.80 10.20 -7.25
CA CYS A 529 9.70 11.39 -6.41
C CYS A 529 10.37 12.56 -7.13
N GLY A 530 9.53 13.44 -7.69
CA GLY A 530 9.96 14.68 -8.30
C GLY A 530 10.49 15.67 -7.27
N ALA A 531 11.63 16.27 -7.61
CA ALA A 531 12.10 17.62 -7.28
C ALA A 531 11.80 18.17 -5.86
N ALA A 532 12.83 18.19 -5.00
CA ALA A 532 13.27 19.37 -4.24
C ALA A 532 14.35 18.97 -3.20
N CYS A 533 15.64 19.12 -3.53
CA CYS A 533 16.71 19.22 -2.54
C CYS A 533 17.90 19.99 -3.14
N CYS A 534 17.92 21.30 -2.95
CA CYS A 534 19.13 22.12 -3.03
C CYS A 534 19.26 22.87 -1.71
N SER A 535 20.22 22.52 -0.86
CA SER A 535 20.89 23.48 0.03
C SER A 535 22.05 22.85 0.83
N THR A 536 23.24 23.42 0.58
CA THR A 536 24.46 23.58 1.41
C THR A 536 25.40 22.36 1.69
N PRO A 537 26.70 22.44 1.32
CA PRO A 537 27.71 21.42 1.60
C PRO A 537 28.41 21.60 2.96
N PRO A 538 29.04 20.54 3.53
CA PRO A 538 29.81 20.62 4.78
C PRO A 538 31.26 21.13 4.55
N PRO A 539 31.99 21.58 5.59
CA PRO A 539 33.30 22.20 5.42
C PRO A 539 34.41 21.16 5.22
N CYS A 540 35.23 21.35 4.18
CA CYS A 540 36.44 20.56 3.90
C CYS A 540 37.53 20.80 4.97
N ARG A 541 38.17 19.73 5.45
CA ARG A 541 39.44 19.79 6.19
C ARG A 541 40.63 19.94 5.21
N PRO A 542 41.72 20.62 5.57
CA PRO A 542 42.86 20.83 4.67
C PRO A 542 43.79 19.62 4.65
N CYS A 543 44.16 19.16 3.45
CA CYS A 543 45.32 18.30 3.22
C CYS A 543 46.60 19.13 3.33
N SER A 544 47.52 18.73 4.22
CA SER A 544 48.91 19.17 4.19
C SER A 544 49.75 18.25 3.29
N ARG A 545 50.70 18.88 2.59
CA ARG A 545 51.58 18.37 1.52
C ARG A 545 52.25 17.03 1.73
#